data_AF-A0A259D906-F1
#
_entry.id   AF-A0A259D906-F1
#
_cell.length_a   1.000
_cell.length_b   1.000
_cell.length_c   1.000
_cell.angle_alpha   90.00
_cell.angle_beta   90.00
_cell.angle_gamma   90.00
#
_symmetry.space_group_name_H-M   'P 1'
#
loop_
_entity.id
_entity.type
_entity.pdbx_description
1 polymer ?
#
loop_
_entity_poly.entity_id
_entity_poly.type
_entity_poly.pdbx_seq_one_letter_code
_entity_poly.pdbx_strand_id
1 'polypeptide(L)'
;APVIIGAHDTGPLISSSNGFWLAIPLPAAGKALGGKRITPAMWEQKTGLRLRFVYRSRGPSLLVADAVRLNTRGQAAVSKSQTGRGQVTAPMFLLVRQVKLPKRLDLARDADRALAAIPGSIVRNWVEDHL
;
A
#
# COMPACT_ATOMS: atom_id res chain seq x y z
N ALA A 1 13.71 15.24 -20.05
CA ALA A 1 13.89 13.84 -19.61
C ALA A 1 14.27 13.83 -18.14
N PRO A 2 13.76 12.91 -17.31
CA PRO A 2 14.58 12.45 -16.19
C PRO A 2 14.48 10.92 -16.02
N VAL A 3 15.57 10.18 -16.23
CA VAL A 3 16.63 9.83 -15.26
C VAL A 3 16.06 9.12 -14.03
N ILE A 4 15.86 7.82 -14.24
CA ILE A 4 15.74 6.77 -13.23
C ILE A 4 17.17 6.48 -12.75
N ILE A 5 17.49 6.52 -11.45
CA ILE A 5 18.53 5.74 -10.77
C ILE A 5 18.51 6.09 -9.27
N GLY A 6 18.43 5.08 -8.39
CA GLY A 6 18.97 5.19 -7.02
C GLY A 6 18.03 5.39 -5.83
N ALA A 7 16.77 4.93 -5.84
CA ALA A 7 15.89 5.03 -4.67
C ALA A 7 16.09 3.90 -3.62
N HIS A 8 17.33 3.46 -3.41
CA HIS A 8 17.65 2.42 -2.42
C HIS A 8 18.65 2.85 -1.33
N ASP A 9 19.21 4.08 -1.30
CA ASP A 9 20.03 4.45 -0.13
C ASP A 9 20.21 5.96 0.19
N THR A 10 19.66 6.91 -0.58
CA THR A 10 19.97 8.34 -0.35
C THR A 10 18.73 9.20 -0.45
N GLY A 11 17.96 9.28 0.65
CA GLY A 11 16.59 9.82 0.68
C GLY A 11 16.39 11.19 0.00
N PRO A 12 15.58 11.22 -1.08
CA PRO A 12 14.86 12.41 -1.51
C PRO A 12 13.35 12.21 -1.31
N LEU A 13 12.63 13.32 -1.12
CA LEU A 13 11.20 13.35 -0.79
C LEU A 13 10.34 12.67 -1.89
N ILE A 14 9.85 11.47 -1.62
CA ILE A 14 8.90 10.78 -2.50
C ILE A 14 7.49 11.33 -2.24
N SER A 15 6.95 12.05 -3.22
CA SER A 15 5.52 12.32 -3.32
C SER A 15 4.99 11.75 -4.64
N SER A 16 3.79 11.18 -4.64
CA SER A 16 3.12 10.73 -5.86
C SER A 16 1.79 11.46 -6.02
N SER A 17 1.66 12.19 -7.12
CA SER A 17 0.38 12.33 -7.82
C SER A 17 0.23 11.33 -8.97
N ASN A 18 1.30 10.69 -9.49
CA ASN A 18 1.25 9.66 -10.56
C ASN A 18 2.54 8.78 -10.75
N GLY A 19 3.29 8.36 -9.72
CA GLY A 19 4.53 7.56 -9.96
C GLY A 19 5.09 6.66 -8.83
N PHE A 20 5.52 5.45 -9.26
CA PHE A 20 6.35 4.36 -8.69
C PHE A 20 6.11 3.83 -7.26
N TRP A 21 5.45 4.54 -6.35
CA TRP A 21 5.17 4.05 -4.99
C TRP A 21 3.67 4.05 -4.70
N LEU A 22 3.16 2.89 -4.28
CA LEU A 22 1.79 2.77 -3.79
C LEU A 22 1.79 3.09 -2.29
N ALA A 23 1.08 4.15 -1.92
CA ALA A 23 0.81 4.49 -0.54
C ALA A 23 -0.40 3.70 -0.02
N ILE A 24 -0.16 2.85 0.98
CA ILE A 24 -1.20 2.08 1.67
C ILE A 24 -1.50 2.75 3.00
N PRO A 25 -2.72 3.27 3.22
CA PRO A 25 -3.06 3.92 4.47
C PRO A 25 -3.08 2.90 5.60
N LEU A 26 -2.48 3.28 6.73
CA LEU A 26 -2.56 2.57 8.00
C LEU A 26 -3.77 3.08 8.80
N PRO A 27 -4.24 2.34 9.83
CA PRO A 27 -5.39 2.75 10.63
C PRO A 27 -5.31 4.18 11.16
N ALA A 28 -4.09 4.61 11.54
CA ALA A 28 -3.82 5.94 12.05
C ALA A 28 -4.15 7.08 11.06
N ALA A 29 -4.04 6.84 9.75
CA ALA A 29 -4.36 7.85 8.73
C ALA A 29 -5.86 8.17 8.64
N GLY A 30 -6.71 7.27 9.12
CA GLY A 30 -8.16 7.42 9.04
C GLY A 30 -8.69 7.40 7.60
N LYS A 31 -9.85 8.04 7.38
CA LYS A 31 -10.51 8.10 6.06
C LYS A 31 -10.50 9.53 5.50
N ALA A 32 -10.60 9.62 4.17
CA ALA A 32 -10.83 10.88 3.48
C ALA A 32 -12.26 11.39 3.72
N LEU A 33 -12.51 12.62 3.29
CA LEU A 33 -13.87 13.15 3.21
C LEU A 33 -14.74 12.23 2.32
N GLY A 34 -15.97 11.96 2.75
CA GLY A 34 -16.88 11.04 2.05
C GLY A 34 -16.48 9.55 2.16
N GLY A 35 -15.65 9.18 3.13
CA GLY A 35 -15.33 7.77 3.42
C GLY A 35 -14.40 7.08 2.41
N LYS A 36 -13.91 7.82 1.41
CA LYS A 36 -12.96 7.32 0.40
C LYS A 36 -11.62 6.96 1.03
N ARG A 37 -10.83 6.17 0.30
CA ARG A 37 -9.43 5.89 0.64
C ARG A 37 -8.64 7.20 0.69
N ILE A 38 -7.97 7.46 1.80
CA ILE A 38 -7.13 8.65 1.96
C ILE A 38 -5.79 8.46 1.25
N THR A 39 -5.31 9.51 0.58
CA THR A 39 -3.95 9.56 0.01
C THR A 39 -3.05 10.43 0.88
N PRO A 40 -1.72 10.32 0.77
CA PRO A 40 -0.79 11.18 1.50
C PRO A 40 -1.10 12.66 1.29
N ALA A 41 -1.27 13.11 0.04
CA ALA A 41 -1.58 14.49 -0.29
C ALA A 41 -2.90 14.98 0.35
N MET A 42 -3.94 14.15 0.32
CA MET A 42 -5.21 14.48 0.97
C MET A 42 -5.06 14.57 2.49
N TRP A 43 -4.23 13.72 3.10
CA TRP A 43 -3.99 13.75 4.53
C TRP A 43 -3.24 15.01 4.94
N GLU A 44 -2.19 15.39 4.21
CA GLU A 44 -1.44 16.64 4.44
C GLU A 44 -2.34 17.86 4.26
N GLN A 45 -3.14 17.90 3.18
CA GLN A 45 -4.07 19.00 2.92
C GLN A 45 -5.14 19.11 4.02
N LYS A 46 -5.66 17.97 4.51
CA LYS A 46 -6.69 17.93 5.55
C LYS A 46 -6.16 18.36 6.91
N THR A 47 -4.92 18.03 7.24
CA THR A 47 -4.34 18.24 8.58
C THR A 47 -3.43 19.47 8.67
N GLY A 48 -2.91 19.96 7.55
CA GLY A 48 -1.88 21.00 7.52
C GLY A 48 -0.49 20.52 7.94
N LEU A 49 -0.33 19.23 8.29
CA LEU A 49 0.95 18.64 8.69
C LEU A 49 1.61 17.95 7.49
N ARG A 50 2.94 18.07 7.41
CA ARG A 50 3.75 17.35 6.40
C ARG A 50 4.09 15.96 6.90
N LEU A 51 4.02 14.98 6.00
CA LEU A 51 4.46 13.63 6.26
C LEU A 51 5.97 13.52 6.04
N ARG A 52 6.65 12.89 7.00
CA ARG A 52 8.07 12.56 6.91
C ARG A 52 8.25 11.17 6.33
N PHE A 53 9.13 11.05 5.35
CA PHE A 53 9.56 9.77 4.82
C PHE A 53 10.56 9.10 5.76
N VAL A 54 10.34 7.82 6.04
CA VAL A 54 11.24 6.98 6.85
C VAL A 54 11.61 5.75 6.03
N TYR A 55 12.89 5.70 5.63
CA TYR A 55 13.47 4.51 5.01
C TYR A 55 13.60 3.39 6.03
N ARG A 56 13.37 2.15 5.56
CA ARG A 56 13.59 0.94 6.35
C ARG A 56 14.38 -0.04 5.50
N SER A 57 15.55 -0.43 5.99
CA SER A 57 16.39 -1.45 5.35
C SER A 57 15.72 -2.84 5.32
N ARG A 58 14.88 -3.14 6.32
CA ARG A 58 14.09 -4.39 6.40
C ARG A 58 12.60 -4.07 6.37
N GLY A 59 12.01 -4.17 5.18
CA GLY A 59 10.58 -3.99 4.94
C GLY A 59 10.24 -2.69 4.20
N PRO A 60 8.95 -2.44 3.94
CA PRO A 60 8.54 -1.27 3.16
C PRO A 60 8.79 0.03 3.93
N SER A 61 9.04 1.10 3.18
CA SER A 61 9.26 2.43 3.75
C SER A 61 7.96 3.03 4.26
N LEU A 62 8.04 4.04 5.12
CA LEU A 62 6.87 4.63 5.78
C LEU A 62 6.76 6.12 5.47
N LEU A 63 5.51 6.60 5.44
CA LEU A 63 5.19 8.00 5.68
C LEU A 63 4.64 8.13 7.09
N VAL A 64 5.23 9.04 7.85
CA VAL A 64 5.01 9.20 9.27
C VAL A 64 4.60 10.64 9.54
N ALA A 65 3.63 10.87 10.42
CA ALA A 65 3.36 12.22 10.92
C ALA A 65 3.98 12.38 12.31
N ASP A 66 4.74 13.45 12.49
CA ASP A 66 5.25 13.86 13.78
C ASP A 66 4.27 14.81 14.46
N ALA A 67 4.43 14.99 15.77
CA ALA A 67 3.64 15.94 16.57
C ALA A 67 2.10 15.71 16.52
N VAL A 68 1.65 14.48 16.30
CA VAL A 68 0.21 14.13 16.27
C VAL A 68 -0.24 13.57 17.61
N ARG A 69 -1.55 13.49 17.85
CA ARG A 69 -2.14 12.73 18.96
C ARG A 69 -3.01 11.62 18.41
N LEU A 70 -3.15 10.52 19.13
CA LEU A 70 -4.12 9.48 18.78
C LEU A 70 -5.47 9.78 19.44
N ASN A 71 -6.55 9.60 18.69
CA ASN A 71 -7.91 9.63 19.24
C ASN A 71 -8.33 8.25 19.77
N THR A 72 -9.51 8.16 20.38
CA THR A 72 -10.07 6.90 20.91
C THR A 72 -10.29 5.82 19.84
N ARG A 73 -10.31 6.19 18.56
CA ARG A 73 -10.40 5.28 17.41
C ARG A 73 -9.03 4.88 16.86
N GLY A 74 -7.94 5.25 17.53
CA GLY A 74 -6.57 5.00 17.08
C GLY A 74 -6.14 5.83 15.86
N GLN A 75 -6.89 6.88 15.49
CA GLN A 75 -6.55 7.75 14.36
C GLN A 75 -5.76 8.95 14.82
N ALA A 76 -4.81 9.38 13.99
CA ALA A 76 -4.03 10.56 14.23
C ALA A 76 -4.84 11.82 13.97
N ALA A 77 -4.76 12.73 14.94
CA ALA A 77 -5.29 14.07 14.87
C ALA A 77 -4.17 15.06 15.16
N VAL A 78 -4.31 16.27 14.63
CA VAL A 78 -3.39 17.37 14.92
C VAL A 78 -3.38 17.63 16.43
N SER A 79 -2.19 17.68 17.02
CA SER A 79 -2.02 18.13 18.39
C SER A 79 -2.06 19.65 18.45
N LYS A 80 -2.72 20.20 19.48
CA LYS A 80 -2.74 21.64 19.77
C LYS A 80 -1.73 22.02 20.87
N SER A 81 -1.00 21.05 21.41
CA SER A 81 -0.04 21.27 22.47
C SER A 81 1.19 22.01 21.94
N GLN A 82 1.49 23.18 22.49
CA GLN A 82 2.70 23.94 22.17
C GLN A 82 3.95 23.31 22.81
N THR A 83 3.80 22.64 23.96
CA THR A 83 4.91 22.06 24.73
C THR A 83 5.27 20.63 24.32
N GLY A 84 4.59 20.07 23.32
CA GLY A 84 4.81 18.68 22.89
C GLY A 84 4.14 17.62 23.77
N ARG A 85 3.53 17.99 24.91
CA ARG A 85 2.90 17.03 25.82
C ARG A 85 1.76 16.26 25.12
N GLY A 86 1.85 14.93 25.15
CA GLY A 86 0.87 14.03 24.52
C GLY A 86 0.98 13.92 23.00
N GLN A 87 2.04 14.46 22.40
CA GLN A 87 2.36 14.22 20.99
C GLN A 87 3.06 12.88 20.80
N VAL A 88 2.82 12.27 19.66
CA VAL A 88 3.42 11.02 19.21
C VAL A 88 3.79 11.12 17.74
N THR A 89 4.73 10.28 17.35
CA THR A 89 5.08 10.03 15.95
C THR A 89 4.34 8.77 15.51
N ALA A 90 3.45 8.90 14.53
CA ALA A 90 2.60 7.79 14.11
C ALA A 90 2.77 7.48 12.61
N PRO A 91 2.91 6.19 12.24
CA PRO A 91 3.00 5.80 10.85
C PRO A 91 1.63 5.93 10.18
N MET A 92 1.57 6.68 9.08
CA MET A 92 0.34 6.97 8.35
C MET A 92 0.19 6.13 7.10
N PHE A 93 1.29 5.90 6.37
CA PHE A 93 1.26 5.09 5.16
C PHE A 93 2.44 4.15 5.07
N LEU A 94 2.18 2.97 4.52
CA LEU A 94 3.19 2.05 4.03
C LEU A 94 3.44 2.34 2.56
N LEU A 95 4.69 2.61 2.20
CA LEU A 95 5.13 2.82 0.83
C LEU A 95 5.71 1.53 0.29
N VAL A 96 4.99 0.94 -0.66
CA VAL A 96 5.44 -0.24 -1.39
C VAL A 96 5.75 0.14 -2.83
N ARG A 97 6.79 -0.46 -3.41
CA ARG A 97 7.17 -0.25 -4.80
C ARG A 97 6.00 -0.70 -5.69
N GLN A 98 5.44 0.24 -6.45
CA GLN A 98 4.38 -0.05 -7.40
C GLN A 98 4.99 -0.77 -8.60
N VAL A 99 4.83 -2.08 -8.63
CA VAL A 99 5.02 -2.87 -9.85
C VAL A 99 3.73 -2.82 -10.65
N LYS A 100 3.83 -2.69 -11.98
CA LYS A 100 2.69 -2.92 -12.87
C LYS A 100 2.36 -4.39 -12.74
N LEU A 101 1.45 -4.75 -11.82
CA LEU A 101 0.93 -6.10 -11.74
C LEU A 101 0.30 -6.37 -13.11
N PRO A 102 0.82 -7.30 -13.93
CA PRO A 102 0.03 -7.79 -15.05
C PRO A 102 -1.33 -8.24 -14.47
N LYS A 103 -2.42 -8.00 -15.21
CA LYS A 103 -3.77 -8.46 -14.81
C LYS A 103 -3.61 -9.88 -14.26
N ARG A 104 -4.02 -10.09 -13.00
CA ARG A 104 -3.86 -11.39 -12.34
C ARG A 104 -4.55 -12.44 -13.21
N LEU A 105 -3.76 -13.44 -13.63
CA LEU A 105 -4.08 -14.54 -14.54
C LEU A 105 -4.46 -14.10 -15.96
N ASP A 106 -3.87 -14.78 -16.95
CA ASP A 106 -4.60 -15.08 -18.18
C ASP A 106 -5.62 -16.19 -17.82
N LEU A 107 -6.63 -15.84 -17.01
CA LEU A 107 -7.61 -16.77 -16.41
C LEU A 107 -8.31 -17.55 -17.52
N ALA A 108 -8.51 -16.91 -18.66
CA ALA A 108 -9.04 -17.53 -19.87
C ALA A 108 -8.10 -18.62 -20.38
N ARG A 109 -6.80 -18.32 -20.55
CA ARG A 109 -5.83 -19.31 -21.05
C ARG A 109 -5.64 -20.50 -20.12
N ASP A 110 -5.59 -20.25 -18.81
CA ASP A 110 -5.45 -21.33 -17.83
C ASP A 110 -6.78 -22.11 -17.65
N ALA A 111 -7.95 -21.47 -17.81
CA ALA A 111 -9.26 -22.14 -17.83
C ALA A 111 -9.50 -22.96 -19.11
N ASP A 112 -9.10 -22.45 -20.27
CA ASP A 112 -9.17 -23.18 -21.55
C ASP A 112 -8.23 -24.39 -21.53
N ARG A 113 -7.03 -24.24 -20.95
CA ARG A 113 -6.08 -25.34 -20.77
C ARG A 113 -6.59 -26.38 -19.77
N ALA A 114 -7.28 -25.96 -18.71
CA ALA A 114 -7.93 -26.86 -17.77
C ALA A 114 -9.13 -27.59 -18.42
N LEU A 115 -9.99 -26.89 -19.17
CA LEU A 115 -11.12 -27.44 -19.93
C LEU A 115 -10.66 -28.46 -20.98
N ALA A 116 -9.60 -28.15 -21.73
CA ALA A 116 -9.01 -29.04 -22.71
C ALA A 116 -8.39 -30.31 -22.10
N ALA A 117 -8.05 -30.28 -20.80
CA ALA A 117 -7.50 -31.43 -20.07
C ALA A 117 -8.57 -32.32 -19.42
N ILE A 118 -9.86 -31.91 -19.40
CA ILE A 118 -10.96 -32.67 -18.78
C ILE A 118 -11.19 -34.03 -19.47
N PRO A 119 -11.25 -34.15 -20.82
CA PRO A 119 -11.48 -35.44 -21.46
C PRO A 119 -10.41 -36.49 -21.12
N GLY A 120 -9.13 -36.09 -21.13
CA GLY A 120 -8.02 -36.98 -20.78
C GLY A 120 -7.90 -37.30 -19.29
N SER A 121 -8.57 -36.54 -18.42
CA SER A 121 -8.61 -36.80 -16.97
C SER A 121 -9.80 -37.69 -16.60
N ILE A 122 -10.94 -37.55 -17.29
CA ILE A 122 -12.08 -38.47 -17.19
C ILE A 122 -11.67 -39.88 -17.64
N VAL A 123 -10.98 -40.03 -18.79
CA VAL A 123 -10.54 -41.35 -19.28
C VAL A 123 -9.54 -42.02 -18.32
N ARG A 124 -8.62 -41.25 -17.74
CA ARG A 124 -7.65 -41.80 -16.76
C ARG A 124 -8.31 -42.31 -15.49
N ASN A 125 -9.21 -41.53 -14.91
CA ASN A 125 -9.91 -41.94 -13.68
C ASN A 125 -11.00 -42.99 -13.93
N TRP A 126 -11.48 -43.17 -15.17
CA TRP A 126 -12.46 -44.20 -15.51
C TRP A 126 -11.82 -45.59 -15.72
N VAL A 127 -10.58 -45.64 -16.19
CA VAL A 127 -9.81 -46.89 -16.36
C VAL A 127 -9.31 -47.44 -15.02
N GLU A 128 -9.04 -46.59 -14.04
CA GLU A 128 -8.65 -47.02 -12.68
C GLU A 128 -9.81 -47.63 -11.88
N ASP A 129 -11.07 -47.28 -12.20
CA ASP A 129 -12.26 -47.75 -11.46
C ASP A 129 -12.84 -49.09 -12.00
N HIS A 130 -12.31 -49.63 -13.11
CA HIS A 130 -12.83 -50.84 -13.78
C HIS A 130 -11.75 -51.93 -13.99
N LEU A 131 -10.71 -51.96 -13.14
CA LEU A 131 -9.80 -53.10 -12.93
C LEU A 131 -9.94 -53.61 -11.50
#